data_AF-A0A2L2WSB9-F1
#
_entry.id   AF-A0A2L2WSB9-F1
#
_cell.length_a   1.000
_cell.length_b   1.000
_cell.length_c   1.000
_cell.angle_alpha   90.00
_cell.angle_beta   90.00
_cell.angle_gamma   90.00
#
_symmetry.space_group_name_H-M   'P 1'
#
loop_
_entity.id
_entity.type
_entity.pdbx_description
1 polymer ?
#
loop_
_entity_poly.entity_id
_entity_poly.type
_entity_poly.pdbx_seq_one_letter_code
_entity_poly.pdbx_strand_id
1 'polypeptide(L)'
;MKALSFISATLLLLTACGGNSDKNAPTSADSLQANTDTTATTSIEGEWIQPISGMDGLQGIKFEANGKASSINMATLQYETWTQNGDTIIVTGTSIGNGQTLQMEETFVLEGDSLVRYANGNATTDKLGRRS
;
A
#
# COMPACT_ATOMS: atom_id res chain seq x y z
N MET A 1 -31.54 -17.10 25.73
CA MET A 1 -32.00 -16.12 24.72
C MET A 1 -33.33 -15.55 25.18
N LYS A 2 -33.34 -14.31 25.65
CA LYS A 2 -34.56 -13.56 26.01
C LYS A 2 -34.36 -12.15 25.50
N ALA A 3 -35.09 -11.80 24.45
CA ALA A 3 -35.21 -10.45 23.96
C ALA A 3 -36.08 -9.67 24.95
N LEU A 4 -35.56 -8.56 25.48
CA LEU A 4 -36.36 -7.55 26.18
C LEU A 4 -36.21 -6.25 25.41
N SER A 5 -37.32 -5.87 24.76
CA SER A 5 -37.57 -4.58 24.14
C SER A 5 -37.84 -3.54 25.24
N PHE A 6 -37.23 -2.35 25.14
CA PHE A 6 -37.58 -1.19 25.95
C PHE A 6 -37.85 0.03 25.06
N ILE A 7 -39.16 0.24 24.87
CA ILE A 7 -39.96 1.47 24.74
C ILE A 7 -39.21 2.81 24.57
N SER A 8 -39.45 3.39 23.39
CA SER A 8 -39.63 4.80 23.00
C SER A 8 -39.59 5.90 24.08
N ALA A 9 -38.79 6.94 23.83
CA ALA A 9 -38.98 8.28 24.37
C ALA A 9 -38.97 9.31 23.22
N THR A 10 -40.12 9.93 22.99
CA THR A 10 -40.38 10.95 21.97
C THR A 10 -40.40 12.34 22.63
N LEU A 11 -39.56 13.30 22.21
CA LEU A 11 -39.72 14.78 22.31
C LEU A 11 -38.41 15.47 21.86
N LEU A 12 -38.31 16.60 21.13
CA LEU A 12 -39.19 17.71 20.76
C LEU A 12 -38.97 18.07 19.26
N LEU A 13 -40.02 18.51 18.57
CA LEU A 13 -39.92 19.22 17.28
C LEU A 13 -39.47 20.67 17.50
N LEU A 14 -38.49 21.12 16.71
CA LEU A 14 -38.36 22.53 16.32
C LEU A 14 -38.70 22.64 14.84
N THR A 15 -39.78 23.34 14.54
CA THR A 15 -40.12 23.83 13.21
C THR A 15 -39.67 25.29 13.10
N ALA A 16 -38.86 25.61 12.09
CA ALA A 16 -38.71 26.98 11.60
C ALA A 16 -38.56 26.97 10.07
N CYS A 17 -39.36 27.82 9.43
CA CYS A 17 -39.64 27.88 8.00
C CYS A 17 -38.55 28.60 7.18
N GLY A 18 -38.44 28.21 5.91
CA GLY A 18 -37.75 28.99 4.87
C GLY A 18 -37.66 28.20 3.58
N GLY A 19 -38.69 28.30 2.73
CA GLY A 19 -38.77 27.57 1.47
C GLY A 19 -37.93 28.18 0.36
N ASN A 20 -37.44 27.32 -0.54
CA ASN A 20 -37.49 27.57 -1.96
C ASN A 20 -37.85 26.26 -2.66
N SER A 21 -38.83 26.37 -3.56
CA SER A 21 -39.38 25.26 -4.32
C SER A 21 -38.51 25.06 -5.55
N ASP A 22 -37.93 23.88 -5.73
CA ASP A 22 -37.75 23.31 -7.06
C ASP A 22 -38.00 21.81 -6.99
N LYS A 23 -38.93 21.37 -7.85
CA LYS A 23 -39.44 20.02 -7.95
C LYS A 23 -38.42 19.19 -8.74
N ASN A 24 -37.96 18.09 -8.15
CA ASN A 24 -37.77 16.80 -8.82
C ASN A 24 -37.33 15.76 -7.78
N ALA A 25 -38.26 14.90 -7.36
CA ALA A 25 -37.93 13.62 -6.74
C ALA A 25 -37.93 12.55 -7.84
N PRO A 26 -36.98 11.61 -7.77
CA PRO A 26 -37.42 10.24 -7.67
C PRO A 26 -36.98 9.64 -6.34
N THR A 27 -38.00 9.08 -5.71
CA THR A 27 -38.02 8.21 -4.54
C THR A 27 -37.12 6.99 -4.74
N SER A 28 -36.20 6.74 -3.81
CA SER A 28 -35.91 5.43 -3.19
C SER A 28 -34.75 5.60 -2.19
N ALA A 29 -35.04 5.32 -0.92
CA ALA A 29 -34.07 5.25 0.15
C ALA A 29 -33.41 3.86 0.16
N ASP A 30 -32.09 3.81 0.00
CA ASP A 30 -31.17 2.85 0.62
C ASP A 30 -29.73 3.35 0.32
N SER A 31 -29.14 4.16 1.20
CA SER A 31 -28.13 3.76 2.20
C SER A 31 -26.71 3.59 1.63
N LEU A 32 -25.75 4.13 2.40
CA LEU A 32 -24.30 4.04 2.26
C LEU A 32 -23.68 4.85 1.12
N GLN A 33 -23.61 6.17 1.32
CA GLN A 33 -22.43 6.89 0.85
C GLN A 33 -21.27 6.48 1.76
N ALA A 34 -20.70 5.29 1.48
CA ALA A 34 -19.40 4.95 2.02
C ALA A 34 -18.44 5.99 1.44
N ASN A 35 -17.93 6.87 2.31
CA ASN A 35 -16.61 7.42 2.09
C ASN A 35 -15.65 6.24 2.16
N THR A 36 -15.57 5.48 1.08
CA THR A 36 -14.45 4.59 0.88
C THR A 36 -13.24 5.48 0.71
N ASP A 37 -12.60 5.84 1.82
CA ASP A 37 -11.14 5.89 1.87
C ASP A 37 -10.64 4.45 1.64
N THR A 38 -10.99 3.92 0.46
CA THR A 38 -10.26 2.84 -0.17
C THR A 38 -9.02 3.54 -0.61
N THR A 39 -8.01 3.56 0.27
CA THR A 39 -6.63 3.70 -0.14
C THR A 39 -6.43 2.64 -1.21
N ALA A 40 -6.60 3.01 -2.47
CA ALA A 40 -6.45 2.09 -3.58
C ALA A 40 -5.01 1.60 -3.48
N THR A 41 -4.82 0.35 -3.05
CA THR A 41 -3.50 -0.24 -2.90
C THR A 41 -2.81 -0.13 -4.24
N THR A 42 -1.84 0.78 -4.33
CA THR A 42 -1.09 0.98 -5.56
C THR A 42 -0.33 -0.32 -5.82
N SER A 43 -0.63 -0.99 -6.93
CA SER A 43 0.07 -2.22 -7.29
C SER A 43 1.56 -1.95 -7.39
N ILE A 44 2.36 -2.72 -6.67
CA ILE A 44 3.82 -2.57 -6.64
C ILE A 44 4.52 -3.36 -7.75
N GLU A 45 3.77 -4.17 -8.51
CA GLU A 45 4.31 -4.88 -9.67
C GLU A 45 5.04 -3.92 -10.63
N GLY A 46 6.16 -4.38 -11.19
CA GLY A 46 7.04 -3.57 -12.04
C GLY A 46 8.49 -3.58 -11.57
N GLU A 47 9.30 -2.77 -12.25
CA GLU A 47 10.72 -2.61 -11.96
C GLU A 47 10.94 -1.39 -11.06
N TRP A 48 11.70 -1.60 -9.99
CA TRP A 48 12.10 -0.57 -9.03
C TRP A 48 13.60 -0.51 -8.99
N ILE A 49 14.15 0.61 -9.44
CA ILE A 49 15.56 0.72 -9.83
C ILE A 49 16.23 1.93 -9.20
N GLN A 50 17.54 1.85 -9.10
CA GLN A 50 18.43 2.94 -8.76
C GLN A 50 19.72 2.86 -9.59
N PRO A 51 20.48 3.96 -9.75
CA PRO A 51 21.80 3.92 -10.35
C PRO A 51 22.76 3.02 -9.57
N ILE A 52 23.68 2.36 -10.28
CA ILE A 52 24.80 1.65 -9.64
C ILE A 52 25.85 2.68 -9.22
N SER A 53 26.27 2.66 -7.96
CA SER A 53 27.27 3.60 -7.46
C SER A 53 28.62 3.40 -8.16
N GLY A 54 29.12 4.46 -8.80
CA GLY A 54 30.46 4.48 -9.41
C GLY A 54 30.58 3.86 -10.80
N MET A 55 29.48 3.44 -11.42
CA MET A 55 29.48 2.95 -12.81
C MET A 55 28.15 3.21 -13.50
N ASP A 56 28.16 3.16 -14.84
CA ASP A 56 26.94 3.22 -15.63
C ASP A 56 26.10 1.96 -15.42
N GLY A 57 24.80 2.13 -15.21
CA GLY A 57 23.87 1.03 -15.06
C GLY A 57 22.82 1.29 -13.99
N LEU A 58 21.84 0.39 -13.95
CA LEU A 58 20.74 0.40 -13.01
C LEU A 58 20.68 -0.94 -12.28
N GLN A 59 20.41 -0.92 -10.99
CA GLN A 59 20.17 -2.11 -10.18
C GLN A 59 18.84 -1.98 -9.44
N GLY A 60 18.30 -3.10 -8.97
CA GLY A 60 17.07 -3.05 -8.16
C GLY A 60 16.29 -4.35 -8.13
N ILE A 61 14.96 -4.23 -8.07
CA ILE A 61 14.03 -5.34 -7.87
C ILE A 61 12.93 -5.27 -8.92
N LYS A 62 12.61 -6.41 -9.51
CA LYS A 62 11.39 -6.59 -10.28
C LYS A 62 10.38 -7.35 -9.43
N PHE A 63 9.23 -6.75 -9.19
CA PHE A 63 8.08 -7.43 -8.60
C PHE A 63 7.17 -7.91 -9.71
N GLU A 64 6.91 -9.21 -9.71
CA GLU A 64 6.06 -9.90 -10.67
C GLU A 64 4.77 -10.35 -9.98
N ALA A 65 3.77 -10.67 -10.79
CA ALA A 65 2.51 -11.22 -10.31
C ALA A 65 2.72 -12.47 -9.45
N ASN A 66 1.75 -12.71 -8.55
CA ASN A 66 1.73 -13.84 -7.61
C ASN A 66 2.88 -13.84 -6.59
N GLY A 67 3.39 -12.67 -6.21
CA GLY A 67 4.37 -12.55 -5.14
C GLY A 67 5.78 -12.98 -5.52
N LYS A 68 6.11 -13.08 -6.81
CA LYS A 68 7.47 -13.39 -7.28
C LYS A 68 8.30 -12.12 -7.38
N ALA A 69 9.54 -12.15 -6.90
CA ALA A 69 10.51 -11.08 -7.08
C ALA A 69 11.75 -11.60 -7.83
N SER A 70 12.48 -10.69 -8.47
CA SER A 70 13.79 -10.99 -9.06
C SER A 70 14.72 -9.79 -8.98
N SER A 71 16.02 -10.06 -8.83
CA SER A 71 17.05 -9.03 -8.82
C SER A 71 17.33 -8.48 -10.21
N ILE A 72 17.53 -7.18 -10.31
CA ILE A 72 17.98 -6.49 -11.51
C ILE A 72 19.46 -6.14 -11.33
N ASN A 73 20.32 -6.72 -12.17
CA ASN A 73 21.76 -6.44 -12.23
C ASN A 73 22.52 -6.55 -10.90
N MET A 74 22.17 -7.53 -10.06
CA MET A 74 22.87 -7.82 -8.81
C MET A 74 23.35 -9.27 -8.75
N ALA A 75 24.61 -9.48 -8.37
CA ALA A 75 25.17 -10.82 -8.18
C ALA A 75 24.97 -11.33 -6.74
N THR A 76 25.11 -10.44 -5.75
CA THR A 76 25.09 -10.80 -4.32
C THR A 76 23.68 -10.97 -3.78
N LEU A 77 22.76 -10.04 -4.06
CA LEU A 77 21.39 -10.12 -3.57
C LEU A 77 20.53 -10.80 -4.65
N GLN A 78 19.92 -11.93 -4.33
CA GLN A 78 18.99 -12.66 -5.19
C GLN A 78 17.60 -12.63 -4.54
N TYR A 79 16.74 -11.70 -4.98
CA TYR A 79 15.36 -11.64 -4.52
C TYR A 79 14.51 -12.74 -5.17
N GLU A 80 13.55 -13.27 -4.42
CA GLU A 80 12.77 -14.44 -4.81
C GLU A 80 11.26 -14.22 -4.65
N THR A 81 10.82 -13.66 -3.52
CA THR A 81 9.39 -13.43 -3.27
C THR A 81 9.11 -12.08 -2.61
N TRP A 82 7.87 -11.61 -2.71
CA TRP A 82 7.39 -10.42 -2.05
C TRP A 82 5.96 -10.57 -1.53
N THR A 83 5.64 -9.80 -0.50
CA THR A 83 4.28 -9.59 0.01
C THR A 83 4.06 -8.12 0.33
N GLN A 84 2.81 -7.66 0.22
CA GLN A 84 2.42 -6.27 0.50
C GLN A 84 1.34 -6.21 1.57
N ASN A 85 1.58 -5.39 2.59
CA ASN A 85 0.66 -5.08 3.67
C ASN A 85 0.49 -3.55 3.76
N GLY A 86 -0.53 -3.02 3.08
CA GLY A 86 -0.67 -1.57 2.88
C GLY A 86 0.53 -1.03 2.09
N ASP A 87 1.25 -0.07 2.67
CA ASP A 87 2.47 0.48 2.08
C ASP A 87 3.73 -0.31 2.46
N THR A 88 3.64 -1.31 3.35
CA THR A 88 4.79 -2.13 3.73
C THR A 88 4.99 -3.27 2.75
N ILE A 89 6.17 -3.35 2.15
CA ILE A 89 6.58 -4.42 1.25
C ILE A 89 7.66 -5.26 1.95
N ILE A 90 7.41 -6.56 2.09
CA ILE A 90 8.40 -7.51 2.61
C ILE A 90 8.91 -8.32 1.42
N VAL A 91 10.22 -8.34 1.24
CA VAL A 91 10.89 -9.06 0.15
C VAL A 91 11.83 -10.09 0.77
N THR A 92 11.81 -11.32 0.26
CA THR A 92 12.72 -12.38 0.70
C THR A 92 13.59 -12.87 -0.44
N GLY A 93 14.68 -13.53 -0.08
CA GLY A 93 15.56 -14.17 -1.04
C GLY A 93 16.85 -14.64 -0.37
N THR A 94 17.94 -14.62 -1.13
CA THR A 94 19.26 -15.03 -0.64
C THR A 94 20.34 -13.97 -0.89
N SER A 95 21.30 -13.91 0.04
CA SER A 95 22.54 -13.16 -0.08
C SER A 95 23.69 -14.12 -0.34
N ILE A 96 24.45 -13.85 -1.40
CA ILE A 96 25.53 -14.69 -1.92
C ILE A 96 26.84 -13.92 -1.86
N GLY A 97 27.78 -14.41 -1.07
CA GLY A 97 29.09 -13.78 -0.92
C GLY A 97 30.00 -14.58 -0.01
N ASN A 98 31.31 -14.38 -0.13
CA ASN A 98 32.31 -15.04 0.72
C ASN A 98 32.18 -16.58 0.78
N GLY A 99 31.75 -17.21 -0.32
CA GLY A 99 31.53 -18.65 -0.39
C GLY A 99 30.30 -19.15 0.37
N GLN A 100 29.39 -18.26 0.75
CA GLN A 100 28.17 -18.57 1.50
C GLN A 100 26.93 -18.10 0.73
N THR A 101 25.82 -18.79 1.00
CA THR A 101 24.48 -18.39 0.61
C THR A 101 23.63 -18.35 1.88
N LEU A 102 23.11 -17.18 2.22
CA LEU A 102 22.31 -16.95 3.43
C LEU A 102 20.91 -16.49 3.03
N GLN A 103 19.88 -16.97 3.73
CA GLN A 103 18.54 -16.41 3.57
C GLN A 103 18.48 -14.97 4.10
N MET A 104 17.72 -14.13 3.41
CA MET A 104 17.50 -12.74 3.79
C MET A 104 16.03 -12.35 3.69
N GLU A 105 15.67 -11.35 4.47
CA GLU A 105 14.40 -10.64 4.42
C GLU A 105 14.69 -9.14 4.51
N GLU A 106 14.02 -8.34 3.68
CA GLU A 106 14.10 -6.89 3.69
C GLU A 106 12.70 -6.29 3.70
N THR A 107 12.55 -5.14 4.36
CA THR A 107 11.30 -4.39 4.43
C THR A 107 11.47 -3.02 3.79
N PHE A 108 10.54 -2.67 2.92
CA PHE A 108 10.42 -1.36 2.29
C PHE A 108 9.07 -0.72 2.64
N VAL A 109 9.04 0.61 2.61
CA VAL A 109 7.82 1.40 2.65
C VAL A 109 7.61 2.04 1.28
N LEU A 110 6.40 1.90 0.75
CA LEU A 110 5.95 2.54 -0.47
C LEU A 110 5.59 4.01 -0.18
N GLU A 111 6.30 4.93 -0.82
CA GLU A 111 6.07 6.37 -0.73
C GLU A 111 5.94 6.94 -2.15
N GLY A 112 4.71 6.95 -2.67
CA GLY A 112 4.43 7.34 -4.04
C GLY A 112 5.12 6.41 -5.05
N ASP A 113 6.09 6.95 -5.79
CA ASP A 113 6.90 6.21 -6.76
C ASP A 113 8.29 5.84 -6.21
N SER A 114 8.43 5.76 -4.89
CA SER A 114 9.66 5.31 -4.23
C SER A 114 9.42 4.16 -3.25
N LEU A 115 10.35 3.21 -3.22
CA LEU A 115 10.50 2.27 -2.12
C LEU A 115 11.63 2.75 -1.22
N VAL A 116 11.31 2.95 0.04
CA VAL A 116 12.20 3.56 1.03
C VAL A 116 12.48 2.55 2.13
N ARG A 117 13.75 2.40 2.52
CA ARG A 117 14.12 1.65 3.72
C ARG A 117 14.22 2.60 4.90
N TYR A 118 13.96 2.08 6.09
CA TYR A 118 14.11 2.81 7.34
C TYR A 118 15.13 2.12 8.22
N ALA A 119 16.06 2.89 8.77
CA ALA A 119 17.07 2.43 9.71
C ALA A 119 17.05 3.35 10.93
N ASN A 120 16.94 2.76 12.13
CA ASN A 120 16.88 3.50 13.40
C ASN A 120 15.81 4.61 13.41
N GLY A 121 14.65 4.35 12.79
CA GLY A 121 13.54 5.30 12.68
C GLY A 121 13.71 6.39 11.62
N ASN A 122 14.80 6.39 10.85
CA ASN A 122 15.06 7.38 9.80
C ASN A 122 15.04 6.74 8.41
N ALA A 123 14.50 7.45 7.42
CA ALA A 123 14.56 7.05 6.03
C ALA A 123 16.01 7.01 5.54
N THR A 124 16.39 5.94 4.84
CA THR A 124 17.70 5.83 4.21
C THR A 124 17.74 6.66 2.92
N THR A 125 18.94 7.05 2.52
CA THR A 125 19.17 7.65 1.19
C THR A 125 19.11 6.62 0.07
N ASP A 126 19.28 5.34 0.42
CA ASP A 126 19.08 4.21 -0.48
C ASP A 126 17.58 4.01 -0.73
N LYS A 127 17.14 4.41 -1.92
CA LYS A 127 15.74 4.36 -2.38
C LYS A 127 15.70 3.76 -3.77
N LEU A 128 14.68 2.95 -4.04
CA LEU A 128 14.39 2.46 -5.39
C LEU A 128 13.24 3.26 -5.97
N GLY A 129 13.43 3.83 -7.16
CA GLY A 129 12.37 4.54 -7.88
C GLY A 129 11.62 3.61 -8.83
N ARG A 130 10.31 3.81 -8.99
CA ARG A 130 9.53 3.08 -10.00
C ARG A 130 10.07 3.42 -11.39
N ARG A 131 10.35 2.41 -12.21
CA ARG A 131 10.67 2.60 -13.62
C ARG A 131 9.38 2.95 -14.37
N SER A 132 9.35 4.15 -14.95
CA SER A 132 8.27 4.63 -15.83
C SER A 132 8.12 3.80 -17.09
#